data_AF-X6H369-F1
#
_entry.id   AF-X6H369-F1
#
_cell.length_a   1.000
_cell.length_b   1.000
_cell.length_c   1.000
_cell.angle_alpha   90.00
_cell.angle_beta   90.00
_cell.angle_gamma   90.00
#
_symmetry.space_group_name_H-M   'P 1'
#
loop_
_entity.id
_entity.type
_entity.pdbx_description
1 polymer ?
#
loop_
_entity_poly.entity_id
_entity_poly.type
_entity_poly.pdbx_seq_one_letter_code
_entity_poly.pdbx_strand_id
1 'polypeptide(L)'
;MRRKVPQANSRLSAEVVSFIQKLRRVELFKAPGVAETIDWAGALTELDKVALDPETVSDTIGVLLKYQDDIARIGAGEGRRILDEVKAELAAAE
;
A
#
# COMPACT_ATOMS: atom_id res chain seq x y z
N MET A 1 9.38 0.32 9.16
CA MET A 1 8.57 -0.89 8.93
C MET A 1 9.00 -2.08 9.77
N ARG A 2 10.20 -2.64 9.56
CA ARG A 2 10.71 -3.84 10.26
C ARG A 2 10.56 -3.88 11.79
N ARG A 3 10.71 -2.74 12.48
CA ARG A 3 10.54 -2.67 13.95
C ARG A 3 9.06 -2.74 14.39
N LYS A 4 8.13 -2.37 13.51
CA LYS A 4 6.68 -2.31 13.78
C LYS A 4 5.94 -3.53 13.25
N VAL A 5 6.39 -4.10 12.13
CA VAL A 5 5.84 -5.33 11.53
C VAL A 5 7.01 -6.26 11.20
N PRO A 6 7.52 -7.03 12.18
CA PRO A 6 8.73 -7.84 12.02
C PRO A 6 8.53 -9.07 11.13
N GLN A 7 7.29 -9.53 10.97
CA GLN A 7 6.94 -10.71 10.15
C GLN A 7 6.77 -10.39 8.66
N ALA A 8 6.65 -9.12 8.29
CA ALA A 8 6.63 -8.72 6.89
C ALA A 8 7.99 -8.97 6.24
N ASN A 9 8.00 -9.68 5.12
CA ASN A 9 9.24 -9.88 4.35
C ASN A 9 9.78 -8.53 3.80
N SER A 10 11.05 -8.51 3.38
CA SER A 10 11.73 -7.29 2.93
C SER A 10 11.09 -6.68 1.68
N ARG A 11 10.67 -7.51 0.72
CA ARG A 11 10.03 -7.08 -0.51
C ARG A 11 8.68 -6.42 -0.24
N LEU A 12 7.79 -7.09 0.50
CA LEU A 12 6.51 -6.54 0.90
C LEU A 12 6.68 -5.22 1.66
N SER A 13 7.63 -5.18 2.58
CA SER A 13 7.92 -3.96 3.35
C SER A 13 8.34 -2.79 2.45
N ALA A 14 9.16 -3.03 1.42
CA ALA A 14 9.59 -2.00 0.47
C ALA A 14 8.46 -1.55 -0.44
N GLU A 15 7.66 -2.49 -0.96
CA GLU A 15 6.49 -2.22 -1.80
C GLU A 15 5.44 -1.39 -1.03
N VAL A 16 5.11 -1.78 0.21
CA VAL A 16 4.17 -1.04 1.08
C VAL A 16 4.64 0.39 1.34
N VAL A 17 5.90 0.57 1.75
CA VAL A 17 6.42 1.91 2.06
C VAL A 17 6.39 2.80 0.81
N SER A 18 6.83 2.27 -0.34
CA SER A 18 6.85 3.02 -1.61
C SER A 18 5.43 3.35 -2.09
N PHE A 19 4.51 2.40 -1.97
CA PHE A 19 3.09 2.61 -2.30
C PHE A 19 2.48 3.73 -1.45
N ILE A 20 2.67 3.73 -0.14
CA ILE A 20 2.17 4.78 0.75
C ILE A 20 2.78 6.14 0.43
N GLN A 21 4.08 6.19 0.13
CA GLN A 21 4.73 7.46 -0.24
C GLN A 21 4.13 8.08 -1.49
N LYS A 22 3.80 7.27 -2.50
CA LYS A 22 3.11 7.73 -3.71
C LYS A 22 1.65 8.05 -3.46
N LEU A 23 0.94 7.21 -2.69
CA LEU A 23 -0.46 7.43 -2.32
C LEU A 23 -0.66 8.77 -1.61
N ARG A 24 0.28 9.18 -0.75
CA ARG A 24 0.27 10.51 -0.10
C ARG A 24 0.48 11.70 -1.03
N ARG A 25 0.92 11.47 -2.27
CA ARG A 25 1.04 12.51 -3.31
C ARG A 25 -0.23 12.64 -4.14
N VAL A 26 -1.15 11.67 -4.04
CA VAL A 26 -2.49 11.80 -4.60
C VAL A 26 -3.27 12.81 -3.77
N GLU A 27 -4.08 13.62 -4.43
CA GLU A 27 -4.98 14.57 -3.78
C GLU A 27 -6.14 13.82 -3.10
N LEU A 28 -5.85 13.20 -1.96
CA LEU A 28 -6.80 12.50 -1.10
C LEU A 28 -7.47 13.50 -0.16
N PHE A 29 -8.74 13.24 0.17
CA PHE A 29 -9.43 14.02 1.20
C PHE A 29 -8.71 13.88 2.55
N LYS A 30 -8.23 12.67 2.85
CA LYS A 30 -7.38 12.41 4.01
C LYS A 30 -6.31 11.38 3.67
N ALA A 31 -5.07 11.85 3.64
CA ALA A 31 -3.92 10.98 3.44
C ALA A 31 -3.73 10.01 4.63
N PRO A 32 -3.31 8.75 4.38
CA PRO A 32 -3.09 7.77 5.44
C PRO A 32 -1.90 8.15 6.32
N GLY A 33 -2.08 8.04 7.63
CA GLY A 33 -1.05 8.29 8.64
C GLY A 33 -0.11 7.10 8.83
N VAL A 34 0.72 7.18 9.87
CA VAL A 34 1.66 6.12 10.23
C VAL A 34 0.92 4.92 10.85
N ALA A 35 -0.13 5.17 11.64
CA ALA A 35 -0.92 4.11 12.26
C ALA A 35 -1.56 3.23 11.19
N GLU A 36 -2.25 3.83 10.23
CA GLU A 36 -2.92 3.10 9.14
C GLU A 36 -1.92 2.32 8.28
N THR A 37 -0.72 2.86 8.08
CA THR A 37 0.36 2.16 7.35
C THR A 37 0.81 0.89 8.08
N ILE A 38 0.95 0.97 9.41
CA ILE A 38 1.35 -0.17 10.23
C ILE A 38 0.25 -1.22 10.25
N ASP A 39 -1.01 -0.79 10.44
CA ASP A 39 -2.17 -1.67 10.46
C ASP A 39 -2.34 -2.40 9.13
N TRP A 40 -2.18 -1.69 8.00
CA TRP A 40 -2.27 -2.29 6.67
C TRP A 40 -1.21 -3.37 6.43
N ALA A 41 0.04 -3.12 6.81
CA ALA A 41 1.07 -4.14 6.66
C ALA A 41 0.93 -5.30 7.64
N GLY A 42 0.37 -5.07 8.83
CA GLY A 42 -0.05 -6.13 9.72
C GLY A 42 -1.08 -7.02 9.04
N ALA A 43 -2.15 -6.43 8.51
CA ALA A 43 -3.19 -7.16 7.77
C ALA A 43 -2.64 -7.92 6.56
N LEU A 44 -1.75 -7.32 5.76
CA LEU A 44 -1.11 -8.00 4.63
C LEU A 44 -0.28 -9.21 5.08
N THR A 45 0.39 -9.10 6.22
CA THR A 45 1.17 -10.21 6.80
C THR A 45 0.24 -11.31 7.31
N GLU A 46 -0.87 -10.96 7.97
CA GLU A 46 -1.88 -11.90 8.44
C GLU A 46 -2.61 -12.61 7.29
N LEU A 47 -2.70 -11.98 6.13
CA LEU A 47 -3.21 -12.56 4.88
C LEU A 47 -2.15 -13.38 4.11
N ASP A 48 -0.99 -13.65 4.72
CA ASP A 48 0.16 -14.34 4.11
C ASP A 48 0.61 -13.75 2.76
N LYS A 49 0.39 -12.44 2.55
CA LYS A 49 0.80 -11.77 1.33
C LYS A 49 2.30 -11.57 1.33
N VAL A 50 2.95 -12.01 0.26
CA VAL A 50 4.41 -11.88 0.11
C VAL A 50 4.83 -10.68 -0.74
N ALA A 51 3.91 -10.12 -1.52
CA ALA A 51 4.08 -8.93 -2.34
C ALA A 51 2.71 -8.27 -2.56
N LEU A 52 2.71 -7.01 -2.97
CA LEU A 52 1.52 -6.29 -3.39
C LEU A 52 1.13 -6.69 -4.82
N ASP A 53 -0.14 -6.98 -4.99
CA ASP A 53 -0.80 -7.16 -6.28
C ASP A 53 -2.06 -6.27 -6.32
N PRO A 54 -2.63 -6.01 -7.51
CA PRO A 54 -3.74 -5.06 -7.65
C PRO A 54 -5.00 -5.49 -6.91
N GLU A 55 -5.28 -6.79 -6.85
CA GLU A 55 -6.45 -7.34 -6.16
C GLU A 55 -6.29 -7.12 -4.66
N THR A 56 -5.12 -7.51 -4.11
CA THR A 56 -4.78 -7.26 -2.71
C THR A 56 -4.88 -5.78 -2.34
N VAL A 57 -4.37 -4.87 -3.18
CA VAL A 57 -4.51 -3.42 -2.94
C VAL A 57 -5.97 -3.02 -2.92
N SER A 58 -6.75 -3.40 -3.93
CA SER A 58 -8.18 -3.08 -4.03
C SER A 58 -8.97 -3.57 -2.81
N ASP A 59 -8.74 -4.81 -2.38
CA ASP A 59 -9.49 -5.44 -1.30
C ASP A 59 -9.14 -4.88 0.08
N THR A 60 -7.93 -4.33 0.25
CA THR A 60 -7.41 -3.91 1.55
C THR A 60 -7.20 -2.39 1.67
N ILE A 61 -7.45 -1.61 0.62
CA ILE A 61 -7.26 -0.14 0.62
C ILE A 61 -8.12 0.57 1.68
N GLY A 62 -9.25 -0.02 2.07
CA GLY A 62 -10.11 0.48 3.15
C GLY A 62 -9.44 0.51 4.54
N VAL A 63 -8.33 -0.23 4.72
CA VAL A 63 -7.51 -0.10 5.94
C VAL A 63 -6.83 1.27 5.97
N LEU A 64 -6.36 1.75 4.82
CA LEU A 64 -5.62 3.00 4.66
C LEU A 64 -6.53 4.23 4.54
N LEU A 65 -7.62 4.11 3.79
CA LEU A 65 -8.48 5.23 3.43
C LEU A 65 -9.81 5.11 4.16
N LYS A 66 -10.35 6.25 4.62
CA LYS A 66 -11.62 6.30 5.36
C LYS A 66 -12.78 6.86 4.54
N TYR A 67 -12.48 7.55 3.44
CA TYR A 67 -13.46 8.21 2.59
C TYR A 67 -13.80 7.31 1.40
N GLN A 68 -15.10 7.07 1.18
CA GLN A 68 -15.58 6.15 0.13
C GLN A 68 -15.19 6.63 -1.27
N ASP A 69 -15.17 7.94 -1.51
CA ASP A 69 -14.76 8.52 -2.80
C ASP A 69 -13.27 8.26 -3.08
N ASP A 70 -12.42 8.39 -2.05
CA ASP A 70 -11.00 8.07 -2.17
C ASP A 70 -10.79 6.56 -2.39
N ILE A 71 -11.51 5.70 -1.67
CA ILE A 71 -11.48 4.24 -1.86
C ILE A 71 -11.90 3.88 -3.28
N ALA A 72 -13.02 4.43 -3.76
CA ALA A 72 -13.53 4.16 -5.10
C ALA A 72 -12.56 4.64 -6.18
N ARG A 73 -11.97 5.83 -6.02
CA ARG A 73 -10.97 6.35 -6.98
C ARG A 73 -9.72 5.47 -7.04
N ILE A 74 -9.20 5.03 -5.89
CA ILE A 74 -8.03 4.16 -5.85
C ILE A 74 -8.36 2.77 -6.40
N GLY A 75 -9.53 2.21 -6.07
CA GLY A 75 -10.00 0.92 -6.59
C GLY A 75 -10.30 0.92 -8.09
N ALA A 76 -10.73 2.06 -8.66
CA ALA A 76 -11.08 2.19 -10.08
C ALA A 76 -9.87 2.23 -11.04
N GLY A 77 -8.64 2.21 -10.53
CA GLY A 77 -7.44 2.08 -11.37
C GLY A 77 -6.22 2.87 -10.90
N GLU A 78 -6.40 3.91 -10.07
CA GLU A 78 -5.26 4.70 -9.59
C GLU A 78 -4.34 3.86 -8.68
N GLY A 79 -4.91 2.95 -7.89
CA GLY A 79 -4.13 1.99 -7.09
C GLY A 79 -3.28 1.06 -7.96
N ARG A 80 -3.79 0.62 -9.11
CA ARG A 80 -3.03 -0.18 -10.08
C ARG A 80 -1.88 0.63 -10.66
N ARG A 81 -2.14 1.88 -11.07
CA ARG A 81 -1.13 2.80 -11.63
C ARG A 81 0.02 3.02 -10.65
N ILE A 82 -0.31 3.35 -9.40
CA ILE A 82 0.69 3.53 -8.33
C ILE A 82 1.50 2.25 -8.11
N LEU A 83 0.83 1.09 -8.07
CA LEU A 83 1.51 -0.18 -7.86
C LEU A 83 2.49 -0.52 -8.98
N ASP A 84 2.09 -0.29 -10.24
CA ASP A 84 2.96 -0.52 -11.39
C ASP A 84 4.20 0.41 -11.35
N GLU A 85 4.02 1.68 -10.99
CA GLU A 85 5.14 2.61 -10.78
C GLU A 85 6.08 2.15 -9.66
N VAL A 86 5.54 1.70 -8.52
CA VAL A 86 6.36 1.15 -7.41
C VAL A 86 7.18 -0.03 -7.87
N LYS A 87 6.56 -0.98 -8.59
CA LYS A 87 7.26 -2.18 -9.08
C LYS A 87 8.36 -1.82 -10.06
N ALA A 88 8.10 -0.88 -10.97
CA ALA A 88 9.11 -0.40 -11.92
C ALA A 88 10.29 0.27 -11.23
N GLU A 89 10.04 1.14 -10.25
CA GLU A 89 11.09 1.85 -9.49
C GLU A 89 11.94 0.89 -8.65
N LEU A 90 11.32 -0.08 -7.97
CA LEU A 90 12.05 -1.06 -7.17
C LEU A 90 12.89 -2.01 -8.05
N ALA A 91 12.36 -2.44 -9.20
CA ALA A 91 13.10 -3.26 -10.16
C ALA A 91 14.28 -2.51 -10.80
N ALA A 92 14.19 -1.19 -10.95
CA ALA A 92 15.28 -0.35 -11.47
C ALA A 92 16.35 -0.03 -10.41
N ALA A 93 16.06 -0.24 -9.12
CA ALA A 93 16.96 0.02 -8.00
C ALA A 93 17.74 -1.24 -7.55
N GLU A 94 17.46 -2.39 -8.15
CA GLU A 94 18.10 -3.69 -7.93
C GLU A 94 19.18 -3.98 -8.99
#